data_AF-H1LKU9-F1
#
_entry.id   AF-H1LKU9-F1
#
_cell.length_a   1.000
_cell.length_b   1.000
_cell.length_c   1.000
_cell.angle_alpha   90.00
_cell.angle_beta   90.00
_cell.angle_gamma   90.00
#
_symmetry.space_group_name_H-M   'P 1'
#
loop_
_entity.id
_entity.type
_entity.pdbx_description
1 polymer ?
#
loop_
_entity_poly.entity_id
_entity_poly.type
_entity_poly.pdbx_seq_one_letter_code
_entity_poly.pdbx_strand_id
1 'polypeptide(L)'
;MNDKLTELATQLQQELVTTKEFGDLKATYERLKADPDTFQLFKQFQTTQMQLQQKQMQGTQPTQEEIANAQAMASKMGQSSIISDLMKNEKALNTVLGDVNDLVTKPLMELYRS
;
A
#
# COMPACT_ATOMS: atom_id res chain seq x y z
N MET A 1 25.29 13.25 -2.85
CA MET A 1 23.82 13.21 -3.04
C MET A 1 23.37 14.65 -3.32
N ASN A 2 22.18 14.90 -3.86
CA ASN A 2 21.72 16.28 -3.96
C ASN A 2 21.18 16.70 -2.59
N ASP A 3 22.07 17.20 -1.73
CA ASP A 3 21.83 17.35 -0.28
C ASP A 3 20.55 18.12 0.04
N LYS A 4 20.23 19.15 -0.76
CA LYS A 4 18.98 19.94 -0.63
C LYS A 4 17.72 19.13 -0.99
N LEU A 5 17.77 18.27 -2.01
CA LEU A 5 16.62 17.45 -2.40
C LEU A 5 16.32 16.39 -1.33
N THR A 6 17.38 15.80 -0.75
CA THR A 6 17.25 14.85 0.37
C THR A 6 16.69 15.53 1.62
N GLU A 7 17.11 16.76 1.92
CA GLU A 7 16.54 17.55 3.02
C GLU A 7 15.05 17.81 2.81
N LEU A 8 14.64 18.26 1.62
CA LEU A 8 13.22 18.47 1.29
C LEU A 8 12.40 17.18 1.35
N ALA A 9 12.96 16.04 0.91
CA ALA A 9 12.31 14.75 1.05
C ALA A 9 12.13 14.33 2.52
N THR A 10 13.09 14.68 3.38
CA THR A 10 12.99 14.44 4.83
C THR A 10 11.91 15.31 5.46
N GLN A 11 11.81 16.59 5.05
CA GLN A 11 10.72 17.48 5.49
C GLN A 11 9.36 16.96 5.03
N LEU A 12 9.23 16.52 3.77
CA LEU A 12 8.03 15.88 3.26
C LEU A 12 7.61 14.67 4.10
N GLN A 13 8.56 13.79 4.48
CA GLN A 13 8.28 12.66 5.35
C GLN A 13 7.72 13.10 6.71
N GLN A 14 8.30 14.14 7.31
CA GLN A 14 7.86 14.68 8.60
C GLN A 14 6.46 15.28 8.50
N GLU A 15 6.15 16.00 7.43
CA GLU A 15 4.81 16.53 7.20
C GLU A 15 3.79 15.40 6.94
N LEU A 16 4.15 14.40 6.13
CA LEU A 16 3.29 13.26 5.80
C LEU A 16 2.73 12.58 7.05
N VAL A 17 3.56 12.36 8.08
CA VAL A 17 3.10 11.68 9.32
C VAL A 17 2.14 12.52 10.15
N THR A 18 2.04 13.83 9.89
CA THR A 18 1.07 14.73 10.54
C THR A 18 -0.25 14.84 9.78
N THR A 19 -0.31 14.33 8.54
CA THR A 19 -1.52 14.36 7.72
C THR A 19 -2.65 13.56 8.34
N LYS A 20 -3.89 13.99 8.04
CA LYS A 20 -5.09 13.26 8.45
C LYS A 20 -5.11 11.85 7.86
N GLU A 21 -4.72 11.71 6.60
CA GLU A 21 -4.70 10.46 5.86
C GLU A 21 -3.77 9.42 6.52
N PHE A 22 -2.58 9.84 6.95
CA PHE A 22 -1.67 8.98 7.69
C PHE A 22 -2.22 8.61 9.07
N GLY A 23 -2.79 9.58 9.79
CA GLY A 23 -3.44 9.35 11.08
C GLY A 23 -4.58 8.34 11.01
N ASP A 24 -5.46 8.49 10.02
CA ASP A 24 -6.59 7.58 9.77
C ASP A 24 -6.12 6.18 9.38
N LEU A 25 -5.08 6.07 8.54
CA LEU A 25 -4.48 4.78 8.20
C LEU A 25 -3.90 4.09 9.43
N LYS A 26 -3.13 4.84 10.23
CA LYS A 26 -2.52 4.33 11.47
C LYS A 26 -3.59 3.83 12.45
N ALA A 27 -4.64 4.61 12.68
CA ALA A 27 -5.72 4.24 13.59
C ALA A 27 -6.45 2.96 13.12
N THR A 28 -6.74 2.83 11.83
CA THR A 28 -7.36 1.60 11.31
C THR A 28 -6.43 0.40 11.39
N TYR A 29 -5.13 0.60 11.17
CA TYR A 29 -4.13 -0.46 11.34
C TYR A 29 -4.00 -0.92 12.80
N GLU A 30 -4.09 -0.01 13.75
CA GLU A 30 -4.14 -0.34 15.19
C GLU A 30 -5.42 -1.11 15.55
N ARG A 31 -6.59 -0.70 15.01
CA ARG A 31 -7.84 -1.47 15.15
C ARG A 31 -7.72 -2.88 14.57
N LEU A 32 -7.09 -3.03 13.42
CA LEU A 32 -6.82 -4.34 12.81
C LEU A 32 -5.94 -5.20 13.72
N LYS A 33 -4.86 -4.65 14.28
CA LYS A 33 -4.00 -5.38 15.22
C LYS A 33 -4.71 -5.82 16.50
N ALA A 34 -5.72 -5.08 16.93
CA ALA A 34 -6.53 -5.41 18.10
C ALA A 34 -7.55 -6.53 17.84
N ASP A 35 -7.73 -6.96 16.59
CA ASP A 35 -8.53 -8.12 16.18
C ASP A 35 -7.58 -9.24 15.68
N PRO A 36 -7.22 -10.22 16.53
CA PRO A 36 -6.24 -11.25 16.19
C PRO A 36 -6.64 -12.10 14.98
N ASP A 37 -7.92 -12.43 14.84
CA ASP A 37 -8.42 -13.29 13.77
C ASP A 37 -8.33 -12.57 12.42
N THR A 38 -8.82 -11.33 12.36
CA THR A 38 -8.74 -10.51 11.14
C THR A 38 -7.28 -10.16 10.82
N PHE A 39 -6.45 -9.86 11.82
CA PHE A 39 -5.03 -9.59 11.61
C PHE A 39 -4.27 -10.80 11.06
N GLN A 40 -4.56 -12.00 11.57
CA GLN A 40 -3.94 -13.23 11.08
C GLN A 40 -4.32 -13.48 9.61
N LEU A 41 -5.60 -13.33 9.26
CA LEU A 41 -6.07 -13.44 7.87
C LEU A 41 -5.37 -12.42 6.96
N PHE A 42 -5.24 -11.17 7.41
CA PHE A 42 -4.55 -10.12 6.67
C PHE A 42 -3.06 -10.46 6.44
N LYS A 43 -2.36 -10.96 7.47
CA LYS A 43 -0.95 -11.37 7.35
C LYS A 43 -0.78 -12.55 6.39
N GLN A 44 -1.66 -13.54 6.44
CA GLN A 44 -1.65 -14.66 5.50
C GLN A 44 -1.85 -14.17 4.07
N PHE A 45 -2.81 -13.30 3.85
CA PHE A 45 -3.04 -12.71 2.53
C PHE A 45 -1.81 -11.95 2.00
N GLN A 46 -1.16 -11.12 2.83
CA GLN A 46 0.09 -10.44 2.43
C GLN A 46 1.18 -11.41 2.00
N THR A 47 1.38 -12.49 2.75
CA THR A 47 2.37 -13.52 2.42
C THR A 47 2.03 -14.20 1.10
N THR A 48 0.77 -14.58 0.88
CA THR A 48 0.33 -15.20 -0.37
C THR A 48 0.46 -14.25 -1.56
N GLN A 49 0.08 -12.99 -1.42
CA GLN A 49 0.28 -11.94 -2.43
C GLN A 49 1.77 -11.84 -2.84
N MET A 50 2.67 -11.75 -1.86
CA MET A 50 4.10 -11.65 -2.10
C MET A 50 4.65 -12.89 -2.81
N GLN A 51 4.22 -14.09 -2.41
CA GLN A 51 4.62 -15.34 -3.07
C GLN A 51 4.14 -15.39 -4.53
N LEU A 52 2.89 -14.99 -4.79
CA LEU A 52 2.33 -14.93 -6.14
C LEU A 52 3.08 -13.92 -7.02
N GLN A 53 3.37 -12.73 -6.49
CA GLN A 53 4.14 -11.70 -7.18
C GLN A 53 5.57 -12.20 -7.48
N GLN A 54 6.21 -12.85 -6.52
CA GLN A 54 7.55 -13.42 -6.70
C GLN A 54 7.56 -14.48 -7.81
N LYS A 55 6.56 -15.36 -7.87
CA LYS A 55 6.43 -16.33 -8.95
C LYS A 55 6.29 -15.66 -10.31
N GLN A 56 5.46 -14.64 -10.42
CA GLN A 56 5.31 -13.86 -11.66
C GLN A 56 6.63 -13.22 -12.08
N MET A 57 7.39 -12.63 -11.15
CA MET A 57 8.72 -12.08 -11.44
C MET A 57 9.72 -13.14 -11.92
N GLN A 58 9.61 -14.37 -11.41
CA GLN A 58 10.43 -15.51 -11.83
C GLN A 58 9.94 -16.15 -13.15
N GLY A 59 8.88 -15.63 -13.76
CA GLY A 59 8.25 -16.21 -14.95
C GLY A 59 7.52 -17.53 -14.69
N THR A 60 7.28 -17.87 -13.42
CA THR A 60 6.55 -19.07 -13.01
C THR A 60 5.07 -18.74 -12.84
N GLN A 61 4.19 -19.49 -13.51
CA GLN A 61 2.76 -19.33 -13.31
C GLN A 61 2.34 -19.89 -11.93
N PRO A 62 1.54 -19.14 -11.15
CA PRO A 62 0.87 -19.68 -9.97
C PRO A 62 -0.01 -20.88 -10.32
N THR A 63 -0.14 -21.83 -9.39
CA THR A 63 -1.06 -22.95 -9.57
C THR A 63 -2.51 -22.50 -9.38
N GLN A 64 -3.46 -23.27 -9.91
CA GLN A 64 -4.89 -22.99 -9.69
C GLN A 64 -5.26 -23.02 -8.20
N GLU A 65 -4.63 -23.91 -7.42
CA GLU A 65 -4.85 -24.00 -5.97
C GLU A 65 -4.41 -22.72 -5.26
N GLU A 66 -3.25 -22.16 -5.63
CA GLU A 66 -2.75 -20.91 -5.06
C GLU A 66 -3.64 -19.72 -5.40
N ILE A 67 -4.12 -19.66 -6.65
CA ILE A 67 -5.07 -18.64 -7.10
C ILE A 67 -6.39 -18.77 -6.33
N ALA A 68 -6.94 -19.98 -6.21
CA ALA A 68 -8.18 -20.23 -5.49
C ALA A 68 -8.05 -19.87 -4.00
N ASN A 69 -6.93 -20.21 -3.37
CA ASN A 69 -6.65 -19.84 -1.99
C ASN A 69 -6.58 -18.31 -1.81
N ALA A 70 -5.89 -17.60 -2.71
CA ALA A 70 -5.83 -16.14 -2.69
C ALA A 70 -7.21 -15.49 -2.88
N GLN A 71 -8.04 -16.02 -3.77
CA GLN A 71 -9.42 -15.55 -3.98
C GLN A 71 -10.32 -15.79 -2.77
N ALA A 72 -10.18 -16.95 -2.11
CA ALA A 72 -10.92 -17.26 -0.89
C ALA A 72 -10.53 -16.32 0.26
N MET A 73 -9.23 -16.05 0.43
CA MET A 73 -8.75 -15.07 1.40
C MET A 73 -9.27 -13.66 1.08
N ALA A 74 -9.20 -13.23 -0.18
CA ALA A 74 -9.73 -11.93 -0.61
C ALA A 74 -11.23 -11.79 -0.30
N SER A 75 -12.01 -12.86 -0.53
CA SER A 75 -13.45 -12.88 -0.23
C SER A 75 -13.72 -12.73 1.27
N LYS A 76 -12.99 -13.46 2.12
CA LYS A 76 -13.12 -13.36 3.58
C LYS A 76 -12.72 -11.97 4.08
N MET A 77 -11.64 -11.42 3.54
CA MET A 77 -11.19 -10.07 3.88
C MET A 77 -12.21 -9.00 3.48
N GLY A 78 -12.87 -9.16 2.33
CA GLY A 78 -13.92 -8.25 1.87
C GLY A 78 -15.16 -8.20 2.78
N GLN A 79 -15.34 -9.21 3.64
CA GLN A 79 -16.41 -9.23 4.66
C GLN A 79 -16.02 -8.46 5.93
N SER A 80 -14.73 -8.18 6.15
CA SER A 80 -14.25 -7.42 7.30
C SER A 80 -14.36 -5.92 7.05
N SER A 81 -15.18 -5.24 7.85
CA SER A 81 -15.27 -3.78 7.82
C SER A 81 -13.94 -3.11 8.16
N ILE A 82 -13.13 -3.72 9.03
CA ILE A 82 -11.80 -3.22 9.41
C ILE A 82 -10.85 -3.25 8.21
N ILE A 83 -10.88 -4.31 7.40
CA ILE A 83 -10.03 -4.40 6.21
C ILE A 83 -10.53 -3.45 5.12
N SER A 84 -11.86 -3.32 4.95
CA SER A 84 -12.44 -2.33 4.03
C SER A 84 -12.02 -0.90 4.38
N ASP A 85 -12.10 -0.53 5.65
CA ASP A 85 -11.61 0.76 6.17
C ASP A 85 -10.11 0.93 5.91
N LEU A 86 -9.32 -0.13 6.12
CA LEU A 86 -7.87 -0.09 5.91
C LEU A 86 -7.56 0.23 4.44
N MET A 87 -8.16 -0.52 3.51
CA MET A 87 -7.96 -0.32 2.06
C MET A 87 -8.39 1.08 1.61
N LYS A 88 -9.49 1.60 2.18
CA LYS A 88 -9.96 2.96 1.89
C LYS A 88 -8.95 4.01 2.35
N ASN A 89 -8.44 3.87 3.56
CA ASN A 89 -7.46 4.81 4.13
C ASN A 89 -6.11 4.71 3.41
N GLU A 90 -5.67 3.50 3.02
CA GLU A 90 -4.48 3.31 2.18
C GLU A 90 -4.65 3.99 0.82
N LYS A 91 -5.82 3.85 0.18
CA LYS A 91 -6.09 4.53 -1.10
C LYS A 91 -6.01 6.05 -0.96
N ALA A 92 -6.58 6.61 0.11
CA ALA A 92 -6.54 8.05 0.35
C ALA A 92 -5.09 8.56 0.51
N LEU A 93 -4.27 7.85 1.30
CA LEU A 93 -2.86 8.17 1.45
C LEU A 93 -2.09 8.04 0.12
N ASN A 94 -2.39 6.99 -0.67
CA ASN A 94 -1.77 6.80 -1.99
C ASN A 94 -2.12 7.92 -2.96
N THR A 95 -3.32 8.50 -2.89
CA THR A 95 -3.66 9.68 -3.70
C THR A 95 -2.77 10.87 -3.34
N VAL A 96 -2.59 11.16 -2.04
CA VAL A 96 -1.70 12.24 -1.59
C VAL A 96 -0.26 12.01 -2.07
N LEU A 97 0.25 10.78 -1.94
CA LEU A 97 1.59 10.43 -2.43
C LEU A 97 1.71 10.53 -3.96
N GLY A 98 0.65 10.19 -4.69
CA GLY A 98 0.57 10.33 -6.14
C GLY A 98 0.70 11.80 -6.57
N ASP A 99 -0.06 12.69 -5.92
CA ASP A 99 -0.01 14.13 -6.21
C ASP A 99 1.39 14.71 -5.98
N VAL A 100 2.07 14.27 -4.92
CA VAL A 100 3.46 14.65 -4.64
C VAL A 100 4.41 14.11 -5.71
N ASN A 101 4.27 12.83 -6.08
CA ASN A 101 5.11 12.22 -7.11
C ASN A 101 4.95 12.93 -8.47
N ASP A 102 3.72 13.25 -8.85
CA ASP A 102 3.44 13.97 -10.10
C ASP A 102 4.09 15.35 -10.09
N LEU A 103 4.04 16.07 -8.96
CA LEU A 103 4.71 17.36 -8.81
C LEU A 103 6.23 17.25 -8.94
N VAL A 104 6.84 16.26 -8.28
CA VAL A 104 8.29 16.05 -8.31
C VAL A 104 8.78 15.61 -9.69
N THR A 105 7.99 14.80 -10.41
CA THR A 105 8.38 14.23 -11.71
C THR A 105 7.94 15.09 -12.91
N LYS A 106 7.11 16.11 -12.70
CA LYS A 106 6.65 17.03 -13.75
C LYS A 106 7.77 17.58 -14.66
N PRO A 107 8.94 18.02 -14.16
CA PRO A 107 10.02 18.50 -15.03
C PRO A 107 10.54 17.43 -16.00
N LEU A 108 10.52 16.15 -15.61
CA LEU A 108 10.90 15.05 -16.51
C LEU A 108 9.88 14.88 -17.63
N MET A 109 8.59 14.95 -17.30
CA MET A 109 7.52 14.87 -18.30
C MET A 109 7.58 16.03 -19.30
N GLU A 110 7.91 17.23 -18.84
CA GLU A 110 8.09 18.41 -19.69
C GLU A 110 9.30 18.26 -20.61
N LEU A 111 10.41 17.72 -20.11
CA LEU A 111 11.62 17.47 -20.89
C LEU A 111 11.40 16.52 -22.08
N TYR A 112 10.59 15.47 -21.93
CA TYR A 112 10.29 14.53 -23.02
C TYR A 112 9.17 15.00 -23.96
N ARG A 113 8.51 16.13 -23.65
CA ARG A 113 7.47 16.75 -24.48
C ARG A 113 8.00 17.89 -25.35
N SER A 114 9.20 18.40 -25.07
CA SER A 114 9.96 19.35 -25.91
C SER A 114 10.78 18.62 -26.96
#